data_AF-A0A0D4CN15-F1
#
_entry.id   AF-A0A0D4CN15-F1
#
_cell.length_a   1.000
_cell.length_b   1.000
_cell.length_c   1.000
_cell.angle_alpha   90.00
_cell.angle_beta   90.00
_cell.angle_gamma   90.00
#
_symmetry.space_group_name_H-M   'P 1'
#
loop_
_entity.id
_entity.type
_entity.pdbx_description
1 polymer ?
#
loop_
_entity_poly.entity_id
_entity_poly.type
_entity_poly.pdbx_seq_one_letter_code
_entity_poly.pdbx_strand_id
1 'polypeptide(L)'
;MVEKIACVVVTYNRKKLLRENLLALLKQTYSRFDILVIDNHSTDGTYTYIKDLLENERIIYINTGKNLGGAGGFQYGIKIALEKNYDYLWLMDDDSIPLHDSLSKLVDFAKKNPKFGFLCSKVIWKDHSMCKMNIPRTGLTSLLSPNEYDVTTVPVIMGTFVSFFVSRRVIESVGLPIKEFFIWADDLEFSRRISKKHPCFYIGDSIVLHKCSSNVGANIVSDSYNRINRYFYAYRNETYLYKREGLKGYFHLVGRFPFHLMKVLVCAKNHKKERIGQLINGTIKGIKFNPKIEYPIDKRKKG
;
A
#
# COMPACT_ATOMS: atom_id res chain seq x y z
N MET A 1 27.34 -8.84 5.46
CA MET A 1 26.96 -8.53 4.06
C MET A 1 26.34 -7.15 4.01
N VAL A 2 26.54 -6.40 2.93
CA VAL A 2 25.87 -5.11 2.71
C VAL A 2 24.40 -5.38 2.42
N GLU A 3 23.49 -4.77 3.19
CA GLU A 3 22.04 -4.92 2.99
C GLU A 3 21.61 -4.27 1.66
N LYS A 4 20.94 -5.03 0.79
CA LYS A 4 20.44 -4.55 -0.50
C LYS A 4 19.00 -4.03 -0.36
N ILE A 5 18.73 -2.82 -0.82
CA ILE A 5 17.40 -2.19 -0.76
C ILE A 5 16.86 -2.00 -2.17
N ALA A 6 15.59 -2.34 -2.38
CA ALA A 6 14.83 -1.97 -3.58
C ALA A 6 13.65 -1.08 -3.22
N CYS A 7 13.52 0.06 -3.88
CA CYS A 7 12.29 0.84 -3.92
C CYS A 7 11.37 0.28 -5.02
N VAL A 8 10.26 -0.34 -4.64
CA VAL A 8 9.28 -0.89 -5.59
C VAL A 8 8.21 0.15 -5.84
N VAL A 9 8.18 0.67 -7.07
CA VAL A 9 7.23 1.69 -7.51
C VAL A 9 6.22 1.07 -8.47
N VAL A 10 4.94 1.07 -8.11
CA VAL A 10 3.87 0.57 -8.99
C VAL A 10 3.23 1.74 -9.73
N THR A 11 3.11 1.64 -11.05
CA THR A 11 2.54 2.68 -11.91
C THR A 11 1.48 2.17 -12.86
N TYR A 12 0.48 3.01 -13.17
CA TYR A 12 -0.50 2.76 -14.22
C TYR A 12 -1.06 4.06 -14.79
N ASN A 13 -0.70 4.40 -16.03
CA ASN A 13 -1.22 5.56 -16.78
C ASN A 13 -1.06 6.91 -16.05
N ARG A 14 0.07 7.10 -15.34
CA ARG A 14 0.38 8.32 -14.58
C ARG A 14 1.81 8.82 -14.86
N LYS A 15 2.23 8.78 -16.13
CA LYS A 15 3.61 9.08 -16.57
C LYS A 15 4.27 10.33 -15.97
N LYS A 16 3.50 11.42 -15.78
CA LYS A 16 4.00 12.67 -15.17
C LYS A 16 4.33 12.51 -13.69
N LEU A 17 3.47 11.85 -12.93
CA LEU A 17 3.67 11.60 -11.49
C LEU A 17 4.81 10.61 -11.30
N LEU A 18 4.86 9.54 -12.11
CA LEU A 18 5.97 8.60 -12.10
C LEU A 18 7.31 9.30 -12.32
N ARG A 19 7.42 10.17 -13.34
CA ARG A 19 8.66 10.91 -13.59
C ARG A 19 9.08 11.74 -12.38
N GLU A 20 8.12 12.43 -11.75
CA GLU A 20 8.38 13.22 -10.54
C GLU A 20 8.86 12.35 -9.37
N ASN A 21 8.19 11.21 -9.15
CA ASN A 21 8.57 10.22 -8.14
C ASN A 21 10.00 9.71 -8.37
N LEU A 22 10.35 9.30 -9.59
CA LEU A 22 11.68 8.83 -9.93
C LEU A 22 12.75 9.91 -9.67
N LEU A 23 12.49 11.15 -10.05
CA LEU A 23 13.42 12.26 -9.77
C LEU A 23 13.60 12.51 -8.26
N ALA A 24 12.55 12.37 -7.45
CA ALA A 24 12.63 12.49 -6.00
C ALA A 24 13.39 11.32 -5.34
N LEU A 25 13.21 10.09 -5.87
CA LEU A 25 13.95 8.91 -5.45
C LEU A 25 15.44 9.02 -5.78
N LEU A 26 15.79 9.46 -6.99
CA LEU A 26 17.19 9.62 -7.39
C LEU A 26 17.95 10.63 -6.54
N LYS A 27 17.25 11.60 -5.93
CA LYS A 27 17.77 12.65 -5.05
C LYS A 27 17.78 12.29 -3.56
N GLN A 28 17.43 11.06 -3.17
CA GLN A 28 17.51 10.65 -1.77
C GLN A 28 18.95 10.73 -1.24
N THR A 29 19.11 11.17 0.00
CA THR A 29 20.41 11.22 0.72
C THR A 29 21.00 9.83 0.94
N TYR A 30 20.16 8.81 1.13
CA TYR A 30 20.58 7.42 1.09
C TYR A 30 20.53 6.90 -0.36
N SER A 31 21.68 6.75 -1.00
CA SER A 31 21.75 6.42 -2.45
C SER A 31 21.92 4.93 -2.77
N ARG A 32 22.20 4.08 -1.77
CA ARG A 32 22.52 2.64 -1.95
C ARG A 32 21.27 1.77 -2.05
N PHE A 33 20.43 2.06 -3.05
CA PHE A 33 19.23 1.29 -3.35
C PHE A 33 18.91 1.35 -4.85
N ASP A 34 18.22 0.34 -5.34
CA ASP A 34 17.71 0.30 -6.72
C ASP A 34 16.23 0.69 -6.74
N ILE A 35 15.76 1.21 -7.86
CA ILE A 35 14.37 1.61 -8.10
C ILE A 35 13.77 0.61 -9.08
N LEU A 36 12.89 -0.26 -8.59
CA LEU A 36 12.16 -1.23 -9.39
C LEU A 36 10.80 -0.67 -9.78
N VAL A 37 10.70 -0.18 -11.02
CA VAL A 37 9.45 0.32 -11.60
C VAL A 37 8.64 -0.85 -12.17
N ILE A 38 7.47 -1.08 -11.59
CA ILE A 38 6.49 -2.06 -12.04
C ILE A 38 5.39 -1.31 -12.78
N ASP A 39 5.52 -1.27 -14.10
CA ASP A 39 4.50 -0.71 -14.99
C ASP A 39 3.39 -1.73 -15.21
N ASN A 40 2.21 -1.44 -14.64
CA ASN A 40 1.06 -2.31 -14.64
C ASN A 40 0.28 -2.27 -15.97
N HIS A 41 1.00 -2.32 -17.08
CA HIS A 41 0.49 -2.22 -18.45
C HIS A 41 -0.07 -0.84 -18.81
N SER A 42 0.72 0.21 -18.59
CA SER A 42 0.37 1.55 -19.04
C SER A 42 0.29 1.64 -20.57
N THR A 43 -0.70 2.37 -21.07
CA THR A 43 -0.98 2.61 -22.49
C THR A 43 -0.87 4.09 -22.86
N ASP A 44 -0.50 4.95 -21.92
CA ASP A 44 -0.41 6.41 -22.08
C ASP A 44 0.96 6.91 -22.59
N GLY A 45 1.84 6.00 -23.01
CA GLY A 45 3.22 6.31 -23.39
C GLY A 45 4.19 6.48 -22.21
N THR A 46 3.87 5.89 -21.04
CA THR A 46 4.72 5.91 -19.84
C THR A 46 6.18 5.55 -20.13
N TYR A 47 6.45 4.42 -20.79
CA TYR A 47 7.82 3.98 -21.10
C TYR A 47 8.63 5.06 -21.83
N THR A 48 8.08 5.59 -22.93
CA THR A 48 8.73 6.62 -23.74
C THR A 48 8.98 7.89 -22.93
N TYR A 49 8.06 8.26 -22.05
CA TYR A 49 8.11 9.50 -21.28
C TYR A 49 9.21 9.54 -20.20
N ILE A 50 9.65 8.37 -19.72
CA ILE A 50 10.71 8.25 -18.71
C ILE A 50 12.01 7.67 -19.27
N LYS A 51 12.10 7.48 -20.60
CA LYS A 51 13.20 6.74 -21.26
C LYS A 51 14.58 7.29 -20.91
N ASP A 52 14.71 8.61 -20.82
CA ASP A 52 15.94 9.30 -20.42
C ASP A 52 16.36 8.96 -18.96
N LEU A 53 15.41 8.76 -18.06
CA LEU A 53 15.71 8.35 -16.68
C LEU A 53 16.17 6.89 -16.60
N LEU A 54 15.73 6.04 -17.54
CA LEU A 54 16.11 4.62 -17.58
C LEU A 54 17.59 4.40 -17.96
N GLU A 55 18.31 5.44 -18.39
CA GLU A 55 19.76 5.41 -18.57
C GLU A 55 20.50 5.32 -17.22
N ASN A 56 19.84 5.65 -16.10
CA ASN A 56 20.38 5.47 -14.77
C ASN A 56 20.36 3.98 -14.37
N GLU A 57 21.52 3.40 -14.09
CA GLU A 57 21.68 1.98 -13.75
C GLU A 57 20.90 1.53 -12.51
N ARG A 58 20.52 2.47 -11.62
CA ARG A 58 19.69 2.15 -10.45
C ARG A 58 18.23 1.89 -10.81
N ILE A 59 17.75 2.29 -12.00
CA ILE A 59 16.35 2.14 -12.39
C ILE A 59 16.16 0.88 -13.22
N ILE A 60 15.36 -0.04 -12.67
CA ILE A 60 14.96 -1.28 -13.32
C ILE A 60 13.48 -1.16 -13.71
N TYR A 61 13.19 -1.11 -15.00
CA TYR A 61 11.83 -1.04 -15.51
C TYR A 61 11.30 -2.41 -15.92
N ILE A 62 10.09 -2.76 -15.46
CA ILE A 62 9.40 -3.99 -15.85
C ILE A 62 7.93 -3.68 -16.15
N ASN A 63 7.48 -4.00 -17.36
CA ASN A 63 6.07 -3.97 -17.72
C ASN A 63 5.44 -5.35 -17.46
N THR A 64 4.30 -5.39 -16.79
CA THR A 64 3.62 -6.64 -16.40
C THR A 64 2.89 -7.33 -17.55
N GLY A 65 2.77 -6.68 -18.72
CA GLY A 65 2.05 -7.17 -19.90
C GLY A 65 0.52 -7.14 -19.79
N LYS A 66 -0.03 -6.91 -18.60
CA LYS A 66 -1.47 -6.75 -18.34
C LYS A 66 -1.73 -6.01 -17.03
N ASN A 67 -2.89 -5.38 -16.89
CA ASN A 67 -3.29 -4.72 -15.64
C ASN A 67 -3.66 -5.78 -14.57
N LEU A 68 -2.81 -5.90 -13.56
CA LEU A 68 -2.95 -6.84 -12.44
C LEU A 68 -3.73 -6.24 -11.25
N GLY A 69 -4.22 -5.00 -11.37
CA GLY A 69 -4.66 -4.20 -10.23
C GLY A 69 -3.49 -3.74 -9.36
N GLY A 70 -3.75 -2.90 -8.35
CA GLY A 70 -2.73 -2.43 -7.41
C GLY A 70 -2.13 -3.58 -6.59
N ALA A 71 -2.98 -4.45 -6.04
CA ALA A 71 -2.55 -5.59 -5.24
C ALA A 71 -1.65 -6.55 -6.02
N GLY A 72 -2.00 -6.82 -7.28
CA GLY A 72 -1.22 -7.67 -8.17
C GLY A 72 0.10 -7.02 -8.58
N GLY A 73 0.10 -5.72 -8.86
CA GLY A 73 1.31 -4.94 -9.16
C GLY A 73 2.32 -4.95 -8.02
N PHE A 74 1.89 -4.64 -6.79
CA PHE A 74 2.76 -4.69 -5.62
C PHE A 74 3.27 -6.11 -5.33
N GLN A 75 2.38 -7.11 -5.36
CA GLN A 75 2.78 -8.51 -5.20
C GLN A 75 3.84 -8.92 -6.24
N TYR A 76 3.68 -8.49 -7.50
CA TYR A 76 4.60 -8.83 -8.58
C TYR A 76 5.97 -8.17 -8.35
N GLY A 77 5.98 -6.88 -8.01
CA GLY A 77 7.20 -6.16 -7.67
C GLY A 77 7.94 -6.73 -6.47
N ILE A 78 7.22 -7.06 -5.40
CA ILE A 78 7.80 -7.71 -4.22
C ILE A 78 8.44 -9.05 -4.62
N LYS A 79 7.72 -9.88 -5.38
CA LYS A 79 8.25 -11.17 -5.83
C LYS A 79 9.53 -11.02 -6.65
N ILE A 80 9.58 -10.10 -7.62
CA ILE A 80 10.79 -9.83 -8.41
C ILE A 80 11.93 -9.32 -7.53
N ALA A 81 11.66 -8.41 -6.60
CA ALA A 81 12.69 -7.92 -5.68
C ALA A 81 13.25 -9.07 -4.81
N LEU A 82 12.39 -9.98 -4.37
CA LEU A 82 12.83 -11.17 -3.64
C LEU A 82 13.66 -12.13 -4.53
N GLU A 83 13.31 -12.30 -5.79
CA GLU A 83 14.09 -13.12 -6.74
C GLU A 83 15.46 -12.49 -7.07
N LYS A 84 15.56 -11.16 -7.04
CA LYS A 84 16.80 -10.38 -7.24
C LYS A 84 17.66 -10.24 -5.99
N ASN A 85 17.38 -10.98 -4.92
CA ASN A 85 18.18 -11.00 -3.70
C ASN A 85 18.19 -9.69 -2.88
N TYR A 86 17.20 -8.78 -3.00
CA TYR A 86 17.07 -7.61 -2.10
C TYR A 86 16.64 -7.97 -0.66
N ASP A 87 17.30 -7.40 0.34
CA ASP A 87 17.07 -7.65 1.77
C ASP A 87 15.96 -6.78 2.36
N TYR A 88 15.75 -5.58 1.82
CA TYR A 88 14.66 -4.68 2.20
C TYR A 88 13.95 -4.12 0.98
N LEU A 89 12.65 -3.91 1.14
CA LEU A 89 11.79 -3.33 0.13
C LEU A 89 11.15 -2.07 0.68
N TRP A 90 11.15 -1.00 -0.12
CA TRP A 90 10.43 0.23 0.13
C TRP A 90 9.35 0.39 -0.92
N LEU A 91 8.09 0.20 -0.54
CA LEU A 91 6.95 0.16 -1.47
C LEU A 91 6.33 1.55 -1.57
N MET A 92 5.95 1.94 -2.80
CA MET A 92 5.18 3.16 -3.06
C MET A 92 4.44 3.15 -4.40
N ASP A 93 3.42 3.99 -4.51
CA ASP A 93 2.76 4.33 -5.76
C ASP A 93 3.55 5.43 -6.51
N ASP A 94 3.29 5.55 -7.82
CA ASP A 94 3.87 6.58 -8.70
C ASP A 94 3.57 8.05 -8.29
N ASP A 95 2.59 8.29 -7.42
CA ASP A 95 2.16 9.60 -6.94
C ASP A 95 2.60 9.88 -5.50
N SER A 96 3.50 9.05 -4.97
CA SER A 96 4.17 9.21 -3.69
C SER A 96 5.52 9.93 -3.90
N ILE A 97 5.67 11.18 -3.50
CA ILE A 97 6.90 11.96 -3.71
C ILE A 97 7.67 12.05 -2.38
N PRO A 98 8.68 11.20 -2.14
CA PRO A 98 9.43 11.24 -0.89
C PRO A 98 10.27 12.51 -0.77
N LEU A 99 10.34 13.09 0.43
CA LEU A 99 11.31 14.14 0.73
C LEU A 99 12.73 13.58 0.73
N HIS A 100 13.72 14.44 0.56
CA HIS A 100 15.13 14.09 0.25
C HIS A 100 15.80 13.12 1.26
N ASP A 101 15.33 13.02 2.49
CA ASP A 101 15.89 12.18 3.55
C ASP A 101 14.95 11.07 4.03
N SER A 102 13.82 10.84 3.35
CA SER A 102 12.82 9.84 3.78
C SER A 102 13.43 8.44 3.99
N LEU A 103 14.17 7.95 3.00
CA LEU A 103 14.75 6.61 3.08
C LEU A 103 15.84 6.51 4.15
N SER A 104 16.65 7.55 4.36
CA SER A 104 17.70 7.52 5.38
C SER A 104 17.10 7.40 6.79
N LYS A 105 16.00 8.10 7.08
CA LYS A 105 15.28 7.97 8.36
C LYS A 105 14.76 6.55 8.62
N LEU A 106 14.20 5.90 7.59
CA LEU A 106 13.71 4.51 7.70
C LEU A 106 14.87 3.54 7.92
N VAL A 107 15.98 3.70 7.19
CA VAL A 107 17.18 2.88 7.33
C VAL A 107 17.83 3.06 8.71
N ASP A 108 17.90 4.29 9.22
CA ASP A 108 18.47 4.57 10.53
C ASP A 108 17.65 3.92 11.66
N PHE A 109 16.33 3.93 11.54
CA PHE A 109 15.47 3.18 12.46
C PHE A 109 15.73 1.68 12.37
N ALA A 110 15.77 1.12 11.15
CA ALA A 110 15.96 -0.31 10.91
C ALA A 110 17.30 -0.82 11.46
N LYS A 111 18.39 -0.05 11.32
CA LYS A 111 19.72 -0.37 11.88
C LYS A 111 19.71 -0.45 13.41
N LYS A 112 19.02 0.49 14.06
CA LYS A 112 18.90 0.54 15.53
C LYS A 112 17.94 -0.52 16.07
N ASN A 113 16.94 -0.91 15.27
CA ASN A 113 15.86 -1.80 15.67
C ASN A 113 15.68 -2.97 14.68
N PRO A 114 16.61 -3.95 14.61
CA PRO A 114 16.58 -5.01 13.59
C PRO A 114 15.41 -6.01 13.73
N LYS A 115 14.58 -5.88 14.77
CA LYS A 115 13.40 -6.71 15.05
C LYS A 115 12.10 -5.92 14.86
N PHE A 116 11.90 -5.38 13.66
CA PHE A 116 10.64 -4.75 13.25
C PHE A 116 9.90 -5.59 12.19
N GLY A 117 8.59 -5.36 12.08
CA GLY A 117 7.73 -5.90 11.04
C GLY A 117 7.76 -5.03 9.79
N PHE A 118 7.08 -3.88 9.86
CA PHE A 118 7.16 -2.84 8.83
C PHE A 118 7.32 -1.46 9.45
N LEU A 119 7.83 -0.52 8.66
CA LEU A 119 7.84 0.91 8.94
C LEU A 119 6.98 1.63 7.91
N CYS A 120 6.15 2.59 8.33
CA CYS A 120 5.47 3.50 7.41
C CYS A 120 5.87 4.95 7.69
N SER A 121 5.92 5.77 6.64
CA SER A 121 6.27 7.19 6.74
C SER A 121 5.08 8.06 7.13
N LYS A 122 5.39 9.29 7.56
CA LYS A 122 4.46 10.42 7.53
C LYS A 122 4.03 10.72 6.10
N VAL A 123 2.72 10.75 5.86
CA VAL A 123 2.18 11.04 4.52
C VAL A 123 1.43 12.37 4.53
N ILE A 124 1.98 13.37 3.86
CA ILE A 124 1.34 14.69 3.75
C ILE A 124 0.66 14.84 2.39
N TRP A 125 -0.40 15.64 2.32
CA TRP A 125 -1.07 15.99 1.08
C TRP A 125 -0.42 17.22 0.42
N LYS A 126 -0.89 17.59 -0.77
CA LYS A 126 -0.37 18.69 -1.61
C LYS A 126 -0.27 20.04 -0.89
N ASP A 127 -1.09 20.28 0.13
CA ASP A 127 -1.09 21.47 0.98
C ASP A 127 -0.30 21.31 2.29
N HIS A 128 0.49 20.23 2.39
CA HIS A 128 1.26 19.83 3.57
C HIS A 128 0.43 19.39 4.79
N SER A 129 -0.90 19.31 4.68
CA SER A 129 -1.76 18.73 5.71
C SER A 129 -1.66 17.20 5.76
N MET A 130 -2.22 16.58 6.80
CA MET A 130 -2.31 15.11 6.89
C MET A 130 -3.04 14.52 5.68
N CYS A 131 -2.45 13.50 5.05
CA CYS A 131 -3.14 12.75 4.01
C CYS A 131 -4.12 11.75 4.65
N LYS A 132 -5.41 12.11 4.68
CA LYS A 132 -6.48 11.38 5.38
C LYS A 132 -6.66 9.93 4.94
N MET A 133 -6.28 9.61 3.70
CA MET A 133 -6.39 8.25 3.17
C MET A 133 -5.22 7.34 3.56
N ASN A 134 -4.12 7.90 4.09
CA ASN A 134 -2.90 7.16 4.45
C ASN A 134 -2.58 7.20 5.95
N ILE A 135 -3.49 7.70 6.79
CA ILE A 135 -3.30 7.69 8.24
C ILE A 135 -3.21 6.22 8.70
N PRO A 136 -2.09 5.80 9.32
CA PRO A 136 -1.94 4.44 9.81
C PRO A 136 -2.95 4.11 10.90
N ARG A 137 -3.15 2.81 11.15
CA ARG A 137 -4.02 2.33 12.23
C ARG A 137 -3.20 1.86 13.42
N THR A 138 -3.53 2.38 14.60
CA THR A 138 -2.98 1.95 15.90
C THR A 138 -3.80 0.82 16.52
N GLY A 139 -5.07 0.69 16.11
CA GLY A 139 -5.98 -0.38 16.51
C GLY A 139 -6.82 -0.88 15.33
N LEU A 140 -7.71 -1.84 15.56
CA LEU A 140 -8.49 -2.44 14.46
C LEU A 140 -9.32 -1.39 13.70
N THR A 141 -9.89 -0.44 14.43
CA THR A 141 -10.68 0.68 13.90
C THR A 141 -10.10 2.05 14.27
N SER A 142 -9.06 2.09 15.10
CA SER A 142 -8.42 3.34 15.56
C SER A 142 -7.35 3.80 14.59
N LEU A 143 -7.45 5.04 14.14
CA LEU A 143 -6.42 5.75 13.38
C LEU A 143 -5.38 6.35 14.34
N LEU A 144 -4.18 6.59 13.84
CA LEU A 144 -3.19 7.44 14.50
C LEU A 144 -3.80 8.83 14.77
N SER A 145 -3.66 9.33 16.00
CA SER A 145 -4.27 10.60 16.35
C SER A 145 -3.51 11.78 15.72
N PRO A 146 -4.17 12.94 15.50
CA PRO A 146 -3.50 14.14 15.00
C PRO A 146 -2.30 14.56 15.86
N ASN A 147 -2.38 14.41 17.18
CA ASN A 147 -1.31 14.77 18.11
C ASN A 147 -0.08 13.85 17.99
N GLU A 148 -0.28 12.61 17.54
CA GLU A 148 0.78 11.64 17.32
C GLU A 148 1.42 11.78 15.92
N TYR A 149 0.86 12.62 15.05
CA TYR A 149 1.29 12.73 13.65
C TYR A 149 2.67 13.38 13.50
N ASP A 150 3.03 14.24 14.45
CA ASP A 150 4.33 14.92 14.52
C ASP A 150 5.30 14.24 15.48
N VAL A 151 4.93 13.08 16.05
CA VAL A 151 5.81 12.26 16.89
C VAL A 151 6.77 11.45 16.02
N THR A 152 8.04 11.40 16.43
CA THR A 152 9.11 10.69 15.71
C THR A 152 8.82 9.20 15.47
N THR A 153 8.25 8.50 16.45
CA THR A 153 7.94 7.07 16.34
C THR A 153 6.69 6.68 17.11
N VAL A 154 5.77 5.96 16.46
CA VAL A 154 4.53 5.46 17.09
C VAL A 154 4.25 4.01 16.69
N PRO A 155 3.89 3.10 17.62
CA PRO A 155 3.46 1.75 17.26
C PRO A 155 2.18 1.74 16.43
N VAL A 156 2.16 0.95 15.36
CA VAL A 156 1.01 0.80 14.47
C VAL A 156 0.75 -0.67 14.13
N ILE A 157 -0.45 -0.99 13.70
CA ILE A 157 -0.84 -2.35 13.31
C ILE A 157 -1.22 -2.49 11.84
N MET A 158 -1.55 -1.40 11.16
CA MET A 158 -1.80 -1.39 9.72
C MET A 158 -1.31 -0.08 9.10
N GLY A 159 -0.80 -0.15 7.87
CA GLY A 159 -0.32 1.00 7.12
C GLY A 159 -0.54 0.78 5.62
N THR A 160 -0.52 1.88 4.85
CA THR A 160 -0.70 1.83 3.39
C THR A 160 0.62 1.59 2.67
N PHE A 161 0.58 1.17 1.40
CA PHE A 161 1.78 1.06 0.57
C PHE A 161 2.40 2.39 0.13
N VAL A 162 1.87 3.54 0.53
CA VAL A 162 2.49 4.86 0.31
C VAL A 162 3.65 5.05 1.28
N SER A 163 4.85 4.62 0.87
CA SER A 163 6.07 4.59 1.68
C SER A 163 6.04 3.56 2.81
N PHE A 164 6.11 2.30 2.42
CA PHE A 164 6.08 1.13 3.31
C PHE A 164 7.40 0.37 3.24
N PHE A 165 8.16 0.36 4.33
CA PHE A 165 9.48 -0.27 4.41
C PHE A 165 9.41 -1.61 5.17
N VAL A 166 9.90 -2.68 4.56
CA VAL A 166 9.78 -4.03 5.10
C VAL A 166 10.99 -4.88 4.72
N SER A 167 11.43 -5.77 5.62
CA SER A 167 12.51 -6.71 5.34
C SER A 167 12.00 -7.94 4.59
N ARG A 168 12.85 -8.52 3.74
CA ARG A 168 12.64 -9.84 3.13
C ARG A 168 12.23 -10.87 4.17
N ARG A 169 12.96 -10.95 5.30
CA ARG A 169 12.71 -11.94 6.36
C ARG A 169 11.27 -11.89 6.84
N VAL A 170 10.73 -10.68 7.02
CA VAL A 170 9.34 -10.49 7.41
C VAL A 170 8.41 -11.00 6.30
N ILE A 171 8.65 -10.63 5.04
CA ILE A 171 7.84 -11.10 3.90
C ILE A 171 7.83 -12.63 3.79
N GLU A 172 8.99 -13.28 3.90
CA GLU A 172 9.13 -14.74 3.88
C GLU A 172 8.35 -15.41 5.02
N SER A 173 8.20 -14.76 6.17
CA SER A 173 7.48 -15.30 7.32
C SER A 173 5.96 -15.15 7.26
N VAL A 174 5.43 -14.21 6.45
CA VAL A 174 3.98 -13.95 6.36
C VAL A 174 3.39 -14.26 4.98
N GLY A 175 4.22 -14.39 3.95
CA GLY A 175 3.82 -14.55 2.55
C GLY A 175 3.54 -13.21 1.86
N LEU A 176 3.40 -13.23 0.54
CA LEU A 176 3.20 -12.07 -0.32
C LEU A 176 1.83 -11.39 -0.09
N PRO A 177 1.63 -10.13 -0.55
CA PRO A 177 0.30 -9.55 -0.64
C PRO A 177 -0.64 -10.38 -1.50
N ILE A 178 -1.94 -10.35 -1.19
CA ILE A 178 -2.94 -11.17 -1.87
C ILE A 178 -3.32 -10.50 -3.20
N LYS A 179 -2.80 -11.00 -4.31
CA LYS A 179 -3.06 -10.43 -5.65
C LYS A 179 -4.54 -10.44 -6.04
N GLU A 180 -5.31 -11.43 -5.56
CA GLU A 180 -6.74 -11.56 -5.84
C GLU A 180 -7.56 -10.40 -5.27
N PHE A 181 -7.01 -9.60 -4.35
CA PHE A 181 -7.65 -8.37 -3.87
C PHE A 181 -7.88 -7.37 -5.00
N PHE A 182 -7.04 -7.39 -6.04
CA PHE A 182 -7.02 -6.48 -7.18
C PHE A 182 -6.80 -5.01 -6.79
N ILE A 183 -7.65 -4.43 -5.96
CA ILE A 183 -7.54 -3.05 -5.45
C ILE A 183 -8.13 -2.93 -4.04
N TRP A 184 -7.52 -2.09 -3.21
CA TRP A 184 -7.95 -1.71 -1.87
C TRP A 184 -7.86 -2.79 -0.79
N ALA A 185 -7.43 -2.37 0.40
CA ALA A 185 -7.24 -3.15 1.62
C ALA A 185 -6.16 -4.26 1.54
N ASP A 186 -5.45 -4.37 0.42
CA ASP A 186 -4.32 -5.29 0.23
C ASP A 186 -3.13 -4.91 1.11
N ASP A 187 -2.86 -3.61 1.22
CA ASP A 187 -1.90 -3.02 2.14
C ASP A 187 -2.28 -3.22 3.61
N LEU A 188 -3.54 -2.97 3.97
CA LEU A 188 -4.06 -3.18 5.33
C LEU A 188 -4.04 -4.65 5.74
N GLU A 189 -4.39 -5.55 4.82
CA GLU A 189 -4.34 -6.99 5.07
C GLU A 189 -2.90 -7.49 5.26
N PHE A 190 -1.99 -7.07 4.38
CA PHE A 190 -0.60 -7.47 4.44
C PHE A 190 0.11 -6.93 5.69
N SER A 191 -0.06 -5.64 5.97
CA SER A 191 0.47 -5.00 7.18
C SER A 191 -0.13 -5.60 8.46
N ARG A 192 -1.41 -5.99 8.45
CA ARG A 192 -2.02 -6.69 9.59
C ARG A 192 -1.45 -8.08 9.82
N ARG A 193 -1.17 -8.84 8.77
CA ARG A 193 -0.49 -10.14 8.90
C ARG A 193 0.88 -9.99 9.54
N ILE A 194 1.62 -8.95 9.17
CA ILE A 194 2.92 -8.62 9.75
C ILE A 194 2.76 -8.24 11.24
N SER A 195 1.85 -7.31 11.56
CA SER A 195 1.71 -6.80 12.92
C SER A 195 1.19 -7.80 13.95
N LYS A 196 0.57 -8.91 13.50
CA LYS A 196 0.25 -10.05 14.37
C LYS A 196 1.47 -10.84 14.85
N LYS A 197 2.62 -10.71 14.17
CA LYS A 197 3.85 -11.46 14.46
C LYS A 197 5.02 -10.57 14.87
N HIS A 198 5.02 -9.29 14.49
CA HIS A 198 6.14 -8.39 14.66
C HIS A 198 5.69 -6.98 15.07
N PRO A 199 6.47 -6.25 15.89
CA PRO A 199 6.18 -4.86 16.20
C PRO A 199 6.39 -3.99 14.95
N CYS A 200 5.46 -3.07 14.68
CA CYS A 200 5.48 -2.22 13.48
C CYS A 200 5.34 -0.75 13.89
N PHE A 201 5.92 0.15 13.10
CA PHE A 201 6.10 1.54 13.51
C PHE A 201 5.78 2.55 12.41
N TYR A 202 5.14 3.63 12.81
CA TYR A 202 5.11 4.88 12.08
C TYR A 202 6.37 5.67 12.40
N ILE A 203 7.04 6.22 11.37
CA ILE A 203 8.26 7.02 11.49
C ILE A 203 7.93 8.45 11.01
N GLY A 204 7.68 9.35 11.96
CA GLY A 204 7.24 10.73 11.70
C GLY A 204 8.27 11.59 10.97
N ASP A 205 9.56 11.27 11.16
CA ASP A 205 10.68 11.99 10.52
C ASP A 205 10.85 11.61 9.04
N SER A 206 10.33 10.46 8.61
CA SER A 206 10.32 10.06 7.20
C SER A 206 9.05 10.60 6.56
N ILE A 207 9.17 11.52 5.59
CA ILE A 207 8.02 12.28 5.07
C ILE A 207 7.85 12.08 3.57
N VAL A 208 6.64 11.68 3.16
CA VAL A 208 6.27 11.51 1.75
C VAL A 208 5.05 12.36 1.41
N LEU A 209 5.13 13.10 0.31
CA LEU A 209 4.03 13.87 -0.24
C LEU A 209 3.19 12.98 -1.16
N HIS A 210 1.93 12.73 -0.84
CA HIS A 210 1.04 11.95 -1.69
C HIS A 210 0.18 12.89 -2.56
N LYS A 211 0.42 12.85 -3.87
CA LYS A 211 -0.26 13.68 -4.88
C LYS A 211 -1.58 13.07 -5.36
N CYS A 212 -2.32 12.43 -4.47
CA CYS A 212 -3.64 11.91 -4.76
C CYS A 212 -4.59 13.04 -5.20
N SER A 213 -5.58 12.68 -6.02
CA SER A 213 -6.52 13.64 -6.62
C SER A 213 -7.33 14.40 -5.56
N SER A 214 -7.69 13.74 -4.47
CA SER A 214 -8.51 14.29 -3.38
C SER A 214 -8.09 13.75 -2.02
N ASN A 215 -8.03 14.61 -1.00
CA ASN A 215 -7.70 14.23 0.38
C ASN A 215 -8.93 13.76 1.18
N VAL A 216 -9.68 12.84 0.59
CA VAL A 216 -10.82 12.18 1.24
C VAL A 216 -10.64 10.67 1.13
N GLY A 217 -10.99 9.95 2.20
CA GLY A 217 -11.03 8.49 2.14
C GLY A 217 -12.08 8.00 1.13
N ALA A 218 -11.95 6.74 0.69
CA ALA A 218 -12.95 6.11 -0.16
C ALA A 218 -14.33 6.16 0.53
N ASN A 219 -15.30 6.80 -0.12
CA ASN A 219 -16.64 7.00 0.41
C ASN A 219 -17.70 6.63 -0.64
N ILE A 220 -18.31 5.46 -0.46
CA ILE A 220 -19.34 4.93 -1.37
C ILE A 220 -20.53 5.88 -1.57
N VAL A 221 -20.76 6.85 -0.68
CA VAL A 221 -21.90 7.78 -0.80
C VAL A 221 -21.63 8.89 -1.81
N SER A 222 -20.40 9.41 -1.83
CA SER A 222 -20.05 10.64 -2.55
C SER A 222 -19.11 10.40 -3.74
N ASP A 223 -18.56 9.20 -3.92
CA ASP A 223 -17.63 8.92 -5.01
C ASP A 223 -18.29 8.93 -6.39
N SER A 224 -17.47 9.15 -7.42
CA SER A 224 -17.92 9.27 -8.81
C SER A 224 -18.46 7.95 -9.36
N TYR A 225 -19.37 8.06 -10.35
CA TYR A 225 -20.02 6.90 -10.96
C TYR A 225 -19.03 5.83 -11.45
N ASN A 226 -17.97 6.26 -12.16
CA ASN A 226 -16.94 5.38 -12.71
C ASN A 226 -16.13 4.61 -11.65
N ARG A 227 -16.24 5.00 -10.37
CA ARG A 227 -15.56 4.33 -9.25
C ARG A 227 -16.47 3.44 -8.42
N ILE A 228 -17.79 3.49 -8.63
CA ILE A 228 -18.77 2.70 -7.84
C ILE A 228 -18.43 1.21 -7.89
N ASN A 229 -18.12 0.67 -9.06
CA ASN A 229 -17.78 -0.75 -9.22
C ASN A 229 -16.54 -1.19 -8.43
N ARG A 230 -15.64 -0.27 -8.07
CA ARG A 230 -14.48 -0.59 -7.23
C ARG A 230 -14.90 -0.94 -5.79
N TYR A 231 -16.05 -0.45 -5.33
CA TYR A 231 -16.53 -0.72 -3.97
C TYR A 231 -16.90 -2.19 -3.76
N PHE A 232 -17.21 -2.96 -4.81
CA PHE A 232 -17.26 -4.41 -4.67
C PHE A 232 -15.99 -4.97 -4.04
N TYR A 233 -14.82 -4.53 -4.53
CA TYR A 233 -13.53 -4.94 -3.99
C TYR A 233 -13.32 -4.42 -2.57
N ALA A 234 -13.67 -3.15 -2.27
CA ALA A 234 -13.58 -2.61 -0.90
C ALA A 234 -14.33 -3.51 0.10
N TYR A 235 -15.61 -3.78 -0.14
CA TYR A 235 -16.42 -4.58 0.79
C TYR A 235 -15.97 -6.04 0.84
N ARG A 236 -15.62 -6.64 -0.31
CA ARG A 236 -15.14 -8.03 -0.34
C ARG A 236 -13.84 -8.19 0.44
N ASN A 237 -12.87 -7.32 0.18
CA ASN A 237 -11.52 -7.41 0.73
C ASN A 237 -11.52 -7.05 2.22
N GLU A 238 -12.22 -6.00 2.62
CA GLU A 238 -12.33 -5.65 4.03
C GLU A 238 -13.12 -6.70 4.83
N THR A 239 -14.19 -7.27 4.26
CA THR A 239 -14.88 -8.40 4.92
C THR A 239 -13.93 -9.57 5.18
N TYR A 240 -13.06 -9.89 4.20
CA TYR A 240 -12.01 -10.90 4.39
C TYR A 240 -11.00 -10.51 5.48
N LEU A 241 -10.59 -9.24 5.55
CA LEU A 241 -9.68 -8.75 6.58
C LEU A 241 -10.29 -8.90 7.98
N TYR A 242 -11.46 -8.31 8.21
CA TYR A 242 -12.05 -8.23 9.53
C TYR A 242 -12.60 -9.58 10.04
N LYS A 243 -13.06 -10.49 9.18
CA LYS A 243 -13.50 -11.83 9.64
C LYS A 243 -12.38 -12.63 10.32
N ARG A 244 -11.11 -12.26 10.08
CA ARG A 244 -9.91 -12.89 10.66
C ARG A 244 -9.46 -12.24 11.97
N GLU A 245 -10.23 -11.31 12.51
CA GLU A 245 -9.95 -10.58 13.75
C GLU A 245 -10.84 -11.06 14.92
N GLY A 246 -11.43 -12.24 14.80
CA GLY A 246 -12.27 -12.85 15.84
C GLY A 246 -13.52 -12.04 16.15
N LEU A 247 -13.95 -12.02 17.43
CA LEU A 247 -15.17 -11.34 17.87
C LEU A 247 -15.16 -9.84 17.56
N LYS A 248 -14.02 -9.15 17.74
CA LYS A 248 -13.90 -7.72 17.43
C LYS A 248 -14.17 -7.44 15.95
N GLY A 249 -13.63 -8.28 15.08
CA GLY A 249 -13.88 -8.22 13.65
C GLY A 249 -15.33 -8.54 13.27
N TYR A 250 -15.93 -9.54 13.92
CA TYR A 250 -17.34 -9.89 13.74
C TYR A 250 -18.27 -8.72 14.07
N PHE A 251 -18.13 -8.12 15.26
CA PHE A 251 -18.95 -6.96 15.66
C PHE A 251 -18.73 -5.75 14.74
N HIS A 252 -17.49 -5.52 14.29
CA HIS A 252 -17.21 -4.47 13.30
C HIS A 252 -18.01 -4.70 12.01
N LEU A 253 -18.00 -5.93 11.47
CA LEU A 253 -18.72 -6.23 10.22
C LEU A 253 -20.24 -6.14 10.38
N VAL A 254 -20.78 -6.65 11.49
CA VAL A 254 -22.22 -6.58 11.81
C VAL A 254 -22.70 -5.13 11.95
N GLY A 255 -21.91 -4.25 12.60
CA GLY A 255 -22.29 -2.84 12.73
C GLY A 255 -22.09 -2.02 11.44
N ARG A 256 -21.05 -2.33 10.67
CA ARG A 256 -20.69 -1.58 9.45
C ARG A 256 -21.73 -1.72 8.35
N PHE A 257 -22.22 -2.92 8.09
CA PHE A 257 -23.15 -3.18 6.99
C PHE A 257 -24.43 -2.32 7.06
N PRO A 258 -25.23 -2.38 8.15
CA PRO A 258 -26.44 -1.56 8.27
C PRO A 258 -26.13 -0.07 8.29
N PHE A 259 -25.02 0.34 8.93
CA PHE A 259 -24.60 1.74 8.95
C PHE A 259 -24.34 2.29 7.53
N HIS A 260 -23.56 1.57 6.72
CA HIS A 260 -23.28 2.00 5.34
C HIS A 260 -24.51 1.89 4.43
N LEU A 261 -25.35 0.87 4.63
CA LEU A 261 -26.62 0.73 3.90
C LEU A 261 -27.51 1.95 4.14
N MET A 262 -27.72 2.32 5.41
CA MET A 262 -28.47 3.51 5.80
C MET A 262 -27.82 4.76 5.18
N LYS A 263 -26.50 4.92 5.31
CA LYS A 263 -25.79 6.10 4.79
C LYS A 263 -25.96 6.27 3.28
N VAL A 264 -25.97 5.18 2.51
CA VAL A 264 -26.27 5.23 1.07
C VAL A 264 -27.74 5.59 0.82
N LEU A 265 -28.69 4.99 1.56
CA LEU A 265 -30.12 5.27 1.41
C LEU A 265 -30.46 6.74 1.68
N VAL A 266 -29.88 7.34 2.72
CA VAL A 266 -30.20 8.73 3.13
C VAL A 266 -29.33 9.76 2.42
N CYS A 267 -28.01 9.53 2.30
CA CYS A 267 -27.08 10.59 1.88
C CYS A 267 -26.64 10.50 0.42
N ALA A 268 -26.78 9.37 -0.27
CA ALA A 268 -26.31 9.27 -1.65
C ALA A 268 -27.27 10.02 -2.59
N LYS A 269 -26.74 10.95 -3.37
CA LYS A 269 -27.55 11.77 -4.29
C LYS A 269 -28.05 11.00 -5.51
N ASN A 270 -27.31 9.97 -5.95
CA ASN A 270 -27.56 9.22 -7.18
C ASN A 270 -27.10 7.76 -7.08
N HIS A 271 -27.56 6.93 -8.02
CA HIS A 271 -27.14 5.52 -8.20
C HIS A 271 -27.21 4.67 -6.92
N LYS A 272 -28.27 4.88 -6.11
CA LYS A 272 -28.43 4.17 -4.82
C LYS A 272 -28.48 2.67 -5.01
N LYS A 273 -29.23 2.17 -6.01
CA LYS A 273 -29.38 0.75 -6.30
C LYS A 273 -28.03 0.10 -6.63
N GLU A 274 -27.23 0.75 -7.48
CA GLU A 274 -25.89 0.28 -7.86
C GLU A 274 -24.96 0.27 -6.65
N ARG A 275 -24.90 1.37 -5.88
CA ARG A 275 -24.07 1.48 -4.66
C ARG A 275 -24.43 0.40 -3.63
N ILE A 276 -25.73 0.20 -3.36
CA ILE A 276 -26.21 -0.87 -2.47
C ILE A 276 -25.85 -2.24 -3.03
N GLY A 277 -25.99 -2.45 -4.35
CA GLY A 277 -25.57 -3.68 -5.01
C GLY A 277 -24.10 -4.01 -4.79
N GLN A 278 -23.20 -3.02 -4.93
CA GLN A 278 -21.76 -3.22 -4.66
C GLN A 278 -21.48 -3.58 -3.20
N LEU A 279 -22.20 -2.94 -2.26
CA LEU A 279 -22.09 -3.20 -0.82
C LEU A 279 -22.53 -4.63 -0.48
N ILE A 280 -23.72 -5.05 -0.93
CA ILE A 280 -24.28 -6.38 -0.65
C ILE A 280 -23.42 -7.46 -1.30
N ASN A 281 -23.18 -7.35 -2.61
CA ASN A 281 -22.44 -8.37 -3.36
C ASN A 281 -20.99 -8.48 -2.88
N GLY A 282 -20.33 -7.35 -2.61
CA GLY A 282 -18.98 -7.34 -2.06
C GLY A 282 -18.93 -8.04 -0.70
N THR A 283 -19.84 -7.71 0.22
CA THR A 283 -19.90 -8.33 1.55
C THR A 283 -20.14 -9.84 1.48
N ILE A 284 -21.15 -10.30 0.72
CA ILE A 284 -21.47 -11.72 0.56
C ILE A 284 -20.28 -12.48 -0.05
N LYS A 285 -19.67 -11.93 -1.10
CA LYS A 285 -18.49 -12.55 -1.71
C LYS A 285 -17.30 -12.56 -0.76
N GLY A 286 -17.12 -11.54 0.08
CA GLY A 286 -16.04 -11.44 1.07
C GLY A 286 -16.12 -12.52 2.17
N ILE A 287 -17.33 -12.90 2.57
CA ILE A 287 -17.54 -14.02 3.52
C ILE A 287 -16.96 -15.31 2.95
N LYS A 288 -17.29 -15.64 1.68
CA LYS A 288 -16.83 -16.85 0.99
C LYS A 288 -15.41 -16.73 0.40
N PHE A 289 -14.87 -15.53 0.32
CA PHE A 289 -13.55 -15.28 -0.27
C PHE A 289 -12.46 -15.94 0.60
N ASN A 290 -11.65 -16.81 0.01
CA ASN A 290 -10.60 -17.53 0.73
C ASN A 290 -9.36 -17.73 -0.17
N PRO A 291 -8.66 -16.64 -0.54
CA PRO A 291 -7.45 -16.72 -1.35
C PRO A 291 -6.34 -17.47 -0.61
N LYS A 292 -5.51 -18.19 -1.36
CA LYS A 292 -4.31 -18.84 -0.84
C LYS A 292 -3.18 -17.82 -0.76
N ILE A 293 -2.55 -17.68 0.40
CA ILE A 293 -1.37 -16.83 0.56
C ILE A 293 -0.19 -17.51 -0.15
N GLU A 294 0.40 -16.82 -1.11
CA GLU A 294 1.62 -17.24 -1.78
C GLU A 294 2.83 -16.91 -0.91
N TYR A 295 3.78 -17.84 -0.83
CA TYR A 295 5.06 -17.60 -0.15
C TYR A 295 6.17 -17.56 -1.20
N PRO A 296 7.14 -16.65 -1.06
CA PRO A 296 8.31 -16.64 -1.94
C PRO A 296 9.07 -17.96 -1.80
N ILE A 297 9.54 -18.51 -2.92
CA ILE A 297 10.36 -19.72 -2.92
C ILE A 297 11.76 -19.33 -2.46
N ASP A 298 12.19 -19.87 -1.32
CA ASP A 298 13.54 -19.63 -0.80
C ASP A 298 14.57 -20.38 -1.67
N LYS A 299 15.12 -19.69 -2.67
CA LYS A 299 16.21 -20.22 -3.51
C LYS A 299 17.55 -20.30 -2.76
N ARG A 300 17.69 -19.67 -1.58
CA ARG A 300 18.92 -19.72 -0.77
C ARG A 300 19.03 -20.98 0.10
N LYS A 301 17.93 -21.73 0.25
CA LYS A 301 17.91 -23.07 0.90
C LYS A 301 18.14 -24.24 -0.05
N LYS A 302 18.34 -23.98 -1.35
CA LYS A 302 18.58 -25.01 -2.38
C LYS A 302 20.04 -25.09 -2.84
N GLY A 303 20.95 -24.40 -2.16
CA GLY A 303 22.40 -24.44 -2.41
C GLY A 303 23.16 -24.69 -1.13
#